data_AF-A0A0L0CBA2-F1
#
_entry.id   AF-A0A0L0CBA2-F1
#
_cell.length_a   1.000
_cell.length_b   1.000
_cell.length_c   1.000
_cell.angle_alpha   90.00
_cell.angle_beta   90.00
_cell.angle_gamma   90.00
#
_symmetry.space_group_name_H-M   'P 1'
#
loop_
_entity.id
_entity.type
_entity.pdbx_description
1 polymer ?
#
loop_
_entity_poly.entity_id
_entity_poly.type
_entity_poly.pdbx_seq_one_letter_code
_entity_poly.pdbx_strand_id
1 'polypeptide(L)'
;MEKTSRFASKPKAPSAISALAWRKHIEDKEFEKTSKAEAIKERKLERQKRKIKKENNPKKVKKGRKLLCGVCQDGLDSDAEDDALKNVGCPQWFHLKCTSLKEIQYEIVQGIDFVCNDCKAKQTENI
;
A
#
# COMPACT_ATOMS: atom_id res chain seq x y z
N MET A 1 29.91 50.61 -41.18
CA MET A 1 29.41 49.55 -40.27
C MET A 1 30.52 49.22 -39.27
N GLU A 2 30.56 49.91 -38.13
CA GLU A 2 31.57 49.64 -37.09
C GLU A 2 30.96 48.81 -35.97
N LYS A 3 31.51 47.61 -35.76
CA LYS A 3 31.16 46.72 -34.64
C LYS A 3 32.09 47.04 -33.47
N THR A 4 31.59 47.70 -32.44
CA THR A 4 32.32 47.89 -31.18
C THR A 4 32.32 46.58 -30.39
N SER A 5 33.50 45.99 -30.25
CA SER A 5 33.74 44.82 -29.40
C SER A 5 33.53 45.19 -27.93
N ARG A 6 32.47 44.66 -27.30
CA ARG A 6 32.26 44.78 -25.86
C ARG A 6 33.25 43.87 -25.14
N PHE A 7 34.43 44.39 -24.83
CA PHE A 7 35.34 43.76 -23.89
C PHE A 7 34.72 43.82 -22.48
N ALA A 8 34.23 42.68 -22.00
CA ALA A 8 33.80 42.53 -20.61
C ALA A 8 35.02 42.69 -19.71
N SER A 9 35.12 43.83 -19.02
CA SER A 9 36.21 44.09 -18.09
C SER A 9 36.10 43.14 -16.89
N LYS A 10 37.23 42.53 -16.52
CA LYS A 10 37.30 41.68 -15.33
C LYS A 10 36.94 42.52 -14.08
N PRO A 11 36.16 41.97 -13.13
CA PRO A 11 35.79 42.69 -11.92
C PRO A 11 37.04 43.07 -11.14
N LYS A 12 37.20 44.37 -10.84
CA LYS A 12 38.33 44.89 -10.05
C LYS A 12 38.14 44.52 -8.58
N ALA A 13 39.23 44.13 -7.92
CA ALA A 13 39.23 43.89 -6.48
C ALA A 13 38.99 45.22 -5.72
N PRO A 14 38.24 45.20 -4.61
CA PRO A 14 38.12 46.35 -3.72
C PRO A 14 39.50 46.76 -3.20
N SER A 15 39.81 48.05 -3.17
CA SER A 15 41.11 48.58 -2.75
C SER A 15 41.49 48.21 -1.30
N ALA A 16 40.51 47.88 -0.46
CA ALA A 16 40.69 47.51 0.94
C ALA A 16 41.04 46.02 1.16
N ILE A 17 41.03 45.19 0.11
CA ILE A 17 41.26 43.74 0.21
C ILE A 17 42.34 43.32 -0.77
N SER A 18 43.26 42.46 -0.34
CA SER A 18 44.30 41.95 -1.24
C SER A 18 43.67 41.20 -2.42
N ALA A 19 44.26 41.33 -3.61
CA ALA A 19 43.74 40.69 -4.83
C ALA A 19 43.61 39.16 -4.72
N LEU A 20 44.37 38.53 -3.80
CA LEU A 20 44.31 37.10 -3.52
C LEU A 20 43.12 36.76 -2.60
N ALA A 21 42.88 37.57 -1.56
CA ALA A 21 41.71 37.41 -0.69
C ALA A 21 40.40 37.65 -1.45
N TRP A 22 40.38 38.59 -2.40
CA TRP A 22 39.20 38.83 -3.25
C TRP A 22 38.90 37.65 -4.18
N ARG A 23 39.92 37.04 -4.80
CA ARG A 23 39.75 35.84 -5.64
C ARG A 23 39.21 34.66 -4.84
N LYS A 24 39.78 34.40 -3.66
CA LYS A 24 39.31 33.35 -2.75
C LYS A 24 37.84 33.56 -2.35
N HIS A 25 37.44 34.81 -2.06
CA HIS A 25 36.04 35.12 -1.73
C HIS A 25 35.07 34.83 -2.89
N ILE A 26 35.48 35.07 -4.13
CA ILE A 26 34.67 34.74 -5.32
C ILE A 26 34.55 33.23 -5.47
N GLU A 27 35.67 32.50 -5.37
CA GLU A 27 35.70 31.04 -5.44
C GLU A 27 34.81 30.40 -4.37
N ASP A 28 34.91 30.87 -3.12
CA ASP A 28 34.08 30.40 -2.01
C ASP A 28 32.58 30.66 -2.27
N LYS A 29 32.23 31.82 -2.83
CA LYS A 29 30.84 32.14 -3.20
C LYS A 29 30.32 31.31 -4.37
N GLU A 30 31.16 31.00 -5.35
CA GLU A 30 30.77 30.12 -6.46
C GLU A 30 30.57 28.69 -5.98
N PHE A 31 31.46 28.19 -5.12
CA PHE A 31 31.34 26.88 -4.48
C PHE A 31 30.08 26.78 -3.61
N GLU A 32 29.75 27.82 -2.85
CA GLU A 32 28.53 27.81 -2.02
C GLU A 32 27.26 27.76 -2.88
N LYS A 33 27.26 28.41 -4.06
CA LYS A 33 26.14 28.36 -5.01
C LYS A 33 26.00 26.97 -5.64
N THR A 34 27.10 26.35 -6.06
CA THR A 34 27.08 25.01 -6.66
C THR A 34 26.67 23.96 -5.64
N SER A 35 27.22 24.00 -4.43
CA SER A 35 26.87 23.10 -3.33
C SER A 35 25.38 23.17 -2.96
N LYS A 36 24.81 24.38 -2.87
CA LYS A 36 23.36 24.55 -2.63
C LYS A 36 22.52 23.98 -3.77
N ALA A 37 22.94 24.16 -5.02
CA ALA A 37 22.23 23.62 -6.18
C ALA A 37 22.27 22.09 -6.22
N GLU A 38 23.39 21.48 -5.86
CA GLU A 38 23.55 20.01 -5.78
C GLU A 38 22.71 19.41 -4.67
N ALA A 39 22.72 19.99 -3.46
CA ALA A 39 21.90 19.54 -2.35
C ALA A 39 20.39 19.56 -2.68
N ILE A 40 19.93 20.54 -3.47
CA ILE A 40 18.54 20.61 -3.94
C ILE A 40 18.23 19.50 -4.95
N LYS A 41 19.15 19.23 -5.90
CA LYS A 41 18.99 18.16 -6.89
C LYS A 41 18.93 16.79 -6.21
N GLU A 42 19.79 16.55 -5.22
CA GLU A 42 19.84 15.30 -4.48
C GLU A 42 18.53 15.05 -3.70
N ARG A 43 18.02 16.06 -2.98
CA ARG A 43 16.72 15.98 -2.30
C ARG A 43 15.56 15.69 -3.26
N LYS A 44 15.58 16.25 -4.49
CA LYS A 44 14.56 15.96 -5.50
C LYS A 44 14.64 14.52 -5.99
N LEU A 45 15.83 14.01 -6.26
CA LEU A 45 16.05 12.63 -6.67
C LEU A 45 15.63 11.63 -5.59
N GLU A 46 15.94 11.92 -4.33
CA GLU A 46 15.54 11.06 -3.21
C GLU A 46 14.01 10.96 -3.07
N ARG A 47 13.29 12.08 -3.23
CA ARG A 47 11.82 12.10 -3.24
C ARG A 47 11.24 11.27 -4.39
N GLN A 48 11.85 11.32 -5.58
CA GLN A 48 11.42 10.49 -6.71
C GLN A 48 11.67 9.01 -6.45
N LYS A 49 12.85 8.64 -5.94
CA LYS A 49 13.17 7.25 -5.57
C LYS A 49 12.18 6.69 -4.52
N ARG A 50 11.79 7.49 -3.53
CA ARG A 50 10.79 7.09 -2.52
C ARG A 50 9.39 6.87 -3.11
N LYS A 51 8.99 7.63 -4.15
CA LYS A 51 7.70 7.43 -4.84
C LYS A 51 7.70 6.12 -5.63
N ILE A 52 8.74 5.88 -6.43
CA ILE A 52 8.90 4.65 -7.21
C ILE A 52 8.91 3.41 -6.29
N LYS A 53 9.59 3.50 -5.13
CA LYS A 53 9.60 2.41 -4.15
C LYS A 53 8.24 2.15 -3.51
N LYS A 54 7.36 3.15 -3.41
CA LYS A 54 5.98 2.97 -2.92
C LYS A 54 5.06 2.35 -3.98
N GLU A 55 5.24 2.70 -5.25
CA GLU A 55 4.46 2.14 -6.36
C GLU A 55 4.84 0.67 -6.63
N ASN A 56 6.12 0.32 -6.54
CA ASN A 56 6.60 -1.04 -6.77
C ASN A 56 6.45 -1.99 -5.57
N ASN A 57 5.92 -1.52 -4.45
CA ASN A 57 5.66 -2.39 -3.30
C ASN A 57 4.16 -2.72 -3.33
N PRO A 58 3.74 -3.82 -3.99
CA PRO A 58 2.33 -4.19 -4.01
C PRO A 58 1.87 -4.30 -2.57
N LYS A 59 0.85 -3.53 -2.20
CA LYS A 59 0.19 -3.66 -0.90
C LYS A 59 -0.09 -5.14 -0.72
N LYS A 60 0.59 -5.78 0.25
CA LYS A 60 0.28 -7.16 0.63
C LYS A 60 -1.18 -7.15 1.02
N VAL A 61 -2.04 -7.57 0.09
CA VAL A 61 -3.44 -7.83 0.36
C VAL A 61 -3.38 -8.84 1.49
N LYS A 62 -3.82 -8.44 2.69
CA LYS A 62 -3.98 -9.37 3.80
C LYS A 62 -4.88 -10.44 3.24
N LYS A 63 -4.34 -11.63 2.91
CA LYS A 63 -5.16 -12.80 2.61
C LYS A 63 -6.00 -12.98 3.85
N GLY A 64 -7.27 -12.55 3.78
CA GLY A 64 -8.25 -12.81 4.82
C GLY A 64 -8.19 -14.29 5.12
N ARG A 65 -8.27 -14.66 6.40
CA ARG A 65 -8.39 -16.07 6.77
C ARG A 65 -9.58 -16.61 5.98
N LYS A 66 -9.33 -17.51 5.02
CA LYS A 66 -10.41 -18.14 4.26
C LYS A 66 -11.25 -18.90 5.28
N LEU A 67 -12.53 -18.54 5.38
CA LEU A 67 -13.47 -19.35 6.14
C LEU A 67 -13.62 -20.67 5.38
N LEU A 68 -13.52 -21.79 6.09
CA LEU A 68 -13.64 -23.13 5.53
C LEU A 68 -14.91 -23.78 6.05
N CYS A 69 -15.57 -24.52 5.17
CA CYS A 69 -16.72 -25.33 5.53
C CYS A 69 -16.32 -26.43 6.52
N GLY A 70 -17.07 -26.61 7.61
CA GLY A 70 -16.78 -27.65 8.59
C GLY A 70 -16.98 -29.08 8.08
N VAL A 71 -17.68 -29.29 6.96
CA VAL A 71 -17.93 -30.60 6.36
C VAL A 71 -16.93 -30.92 5.24
N CYS A 72 -16.88 -30.10 4.19
CA CYS A 72 -16.03 -30.38 3.02
C CYS A 72 -14.66 -29.69 3.05
N GLN A 73 -14.40 -28.81 4.03
CA GLN A 73 -13.17 -28.01 4.14
C GLN A 73 -12.89 -27.07 2.97
N ASP A 74 -13.80 -26.95 2.01
CA ASP A 74 -13.70 -25.99 0.92
C ASP A 74 -13.93 -24.56 1.42
N GLY A 75 -13.44 -23.59 0.64
CA GLY A 75 -13.64 -22.18 0.91
C GLY A 75 -15.12 -21.79 0.91
N LEU A 76 -15.52 -21.04 1.92
CA LEU A 76 -16.83 -20.40 1.98
C LEU A 76 -16.76 -19.07 1.25
N ASP A 77 -17.74 -18.83 0.39
CA ASP A 77 -17.86 -17.60 -0.38
C ASP A 77 -19.02 -16.79 0.20
N SER A 78 -18.74 -15.60 0.72
CA SER A 78 -19.76 -14.71 1.28
C SER A 78 -20.58 -14.01 0.21
N ASP A 79 -20.06 -13.91 -1.01
CA ASP A 79 -20.66 -13.18 -2.12
C ASP A 79 -21.32 -14.15 -3.13
N ALA A 80 -21.60 -15.39 -2.72
CA ALA A 80 -22.23 -16.38 -3.56
C ALA A 80 -23.70 -16.04 -3.83
N GLU A 81 -24.02 -15.85 -5.12
CA GLU A 81 -25.40 -15.66 -5.61
C GLU A 81 -26.21 -16.97 -5.54
N ASP A 82 -25.56 -18.12 -5.71
CA ASP A 82 -26.19 -19.44 -5.65
C ASP A 82 -26.47 -19.85 -4.20
N ASP A 83 -27.74 -20.10 -3.89
CA ASP A 83 -28.21 -20.56 -2.58
C ASP A 83 -27.44 -21.77 -2.06
N ALA A 84 -27.05 -22.72 -2.93
CA ALA A 84 -26.31 -23.91 -2.54
C ALA A 84 -24.92 -23.60 -1.95
N LEU A 85 -24.34 -22.46 -2.34
CA LEU A 85 -23.02 -21.98 -1.93
C LEU A 85 -23.09 -20.96 -0.79
N LYS A 86 -24.28 -20.48 -0.42
CA LYS A 86 -24.46 -19.61 0.74
C LYS A 86 -24.13 -20.35 2.04
N ASN A 87 -23.77 -19.56 3.06
CA ASN A 87 -23.15 -20.07 4.27
C ASN A 87 -24.13 -20.07 5.44
N VAL A 88 -24.21 -21.18 6.17
CA VAL A 88 -25.01 -21.34 7.40
C VAL A 88 -24.10 -21.65 8.58
N GLY A 89 -24.44 -21.19 9.78
CA GLY A 89 -23.50 -21.16 10.92
C GLY A 89 -24.06 -21.69 12.24
N CYS A 90 -23.27 -22.55 12.91
CA CYS A 90 -23.42 -22.96 14.31
C CYS A 90 -22.10 -23.59 14.79
N PRO A 91 -21.52 -23.16 15.94
CA PRO A 91 -20.29 -22.34 16.10
C PRO A 91 -19.22 -22.30 14.97
N GLN A 92 -19.32 -23.17 13.96
CA GLN A 92 -18.54 -23.19 12.73
C GLN A 92 -19.44 -22.89 11.52
N TRP A 93 -18.84 -22.53 10.38
CA TRP A 93 -19.56 -22.23 9.14
C TRP A 93 -19.59 -23.42 8.19
N PHE A 94 -20.68 -23.54 7.42
CA PHE A 94 -20.94 -24.63 6.48
C PHE A 94 -21.59 -24.10 5.20
N HIS A 95 -21.33 -24.71 4.05
CA HIS A 95 -22.14 -24.46 2.86
C HIS A 95 -23.55 -25.03 3.06
N LEU A 96 -24.57 -24.36 2.57
CA LEU A 96 -25.95 -24.86 2.64
C LEU A 96 -26.07 -26.28 2.07
N LYS A 97 -25.44 -26.53 0.91
CA LYS A 97 -25.40 -27.86 0.26
C LYS A 97 -24.78 -28.97 1.12
N CYS A 98 -23.91 -28.61 2.07
CA CYS A 98 -23.24 -29.56 2.95
C CYS A 98 -24.04 -29.87 4.22
N THR A 99 -25.21 -29.27 4.38
CA THR A 99 -26.09 -29.50 5.53
C THR A 99 -27.32 -30.31 5.15
N SER A 100 -28.12 -30.69 6.15
CA SER A 100 -29.43 -31.31 5.94
C SER A 100 -30.46 -30.38 5.27
N LEU A 101 -30.13 -29.11 5.07
CA LEU A 101 -31.03 -28.08 4.51
C LEU A 101 -30.75 -27.79 3.03
N LYS A 102 -29.96 -28.65 2.34
CA LYS A 102 -29.54 -28.46 0.94
C LYS A 102 -30.68 -28.26 -0.07
N GLU A 103 -31.89 -28.67 0.25
CA GLU A 103 -33.08 -28.58 -0.63
C GLU A 103 -33.98 -27.39 -0.28
N ILE A 104 -33.62 -26.61 0.74
CA ILE A 104 -34.39 -25.47 1.22
C ILE A 104 -33.72 -24.20 0.69
N GLN A 105 -34.52 -23.23 0.25
CA GLN A 105 -34.03 -21.93 -0.17
C GLN A 105 -33.37 -21.19 0.99
N TYR A 106 -32.26 -20.50 0.71
CA TYR A 106 -31.46 -19.84 1.74
C TYR A 106 -32.26 -18.78 2.50
N GLU A 107 -33.20 -18.12 1.82
CA GLU A 107 -34.08 -17.09 2.40
C GLU A 107 -34.97 -17.59 3.53
N ILE A 108 -35.30 -18.88 3.52
CA ILE A 108 -36.04 -19.55 4.59
C ILE A 108 -35.06 -19.95 5.69
N VAL A 109 -33.90 -20.50 5.30
CA VAL A 109 -32.89 -21.01 6.23
C VAL A 109 -32.27 -19.90 7.09
N GLN A 110 -32.09 -18.69 6.56
CA GLN A 110 -31.60 -17.53 7.34
C GLN A 110 -32.52 -17.14 8.51
N GLY A 111 -33.81 -17.52 8.45
CA GLY A 111 -34.79 -17.27 9.51
C GLY A 111 -34.90 -18.39 10.54
N ILE A 112 -34.12 -19.46 10.39
CA ILE A 112 -34.16 -20.65 11.24
C ILE A 112 -32.83 -20.77 11.99
N ASP A 113 -32.89 -21.09 13.28
CA ASP A 113 -31.71 -21.45 14.05
C ASP A 113 -31.16 -22.79 13.56
N PHE A 114 -30.17 -22.73 12.67
CA PHE A 114 -29.47 -23.91 12.21
C PHE A 114 -28.62 -24.50 13.35
N VAL A 115 -28.77 -25.80 13.60
CA VAL A 115 -27.94 -26.57 14.54
C VAL A 115 -27.28 -27.71 13.78
N CYS A 116 -25.95 -27.76 13.80
CA CYS A 116 -25.19 -28.82 13.13
C CYS A 116 -25.38 -30.17 13.85
N ASN A 117 -25.11 -31.27 13.13
CA ASN A 117 -25.32 -32.62 13.67
C ASN A 117 -24.45 -32.89 14.90
N ASP A 118 -23.23 -32.35 14.96
CA ASP A 118 -22.35 -32.52 16.12
C ASP A 118 -22.93 -31.84 17.37
N CYS A 119 -23.55 -30.67 17.21
CA CYS A 119 -24.24 -29.98 18.29
C CYS A 119 -25.51 -30.73 18.71
N LYS A 120 -26.24 -31.33 17.77
CA LYS A 120 -27.42 -32.16 18.08
C LYS A 120 -27.02 -33.41 18.88
N ALA A 121 -25.94 -34.09 18.51
CA ALA A 121 -25.45 -35.29 19.20
C ALA A 121 -25.07 -34.99 20.67
N LYS A 122 -24.46 -33.84 20.95
CA LYS A 122 -24.09 -33.44 22.32
C LYS A 122 -25.29 -33.10 23.21
N GLN A 123 -26.41 -32.68 22.62
CA GLN A 123 -27.63 -32.42 23.39
C GLN A 123 -28.30 -33.73 23.83
N THR A 124 -28.19 -34.79 23.03
CA THR A 124 -28.77 -36.10 23.35
C THR A 124 -28.00 -36.90 24.40
N GLU A 125 -26.71 -36.61 24.62
CA GLU A 125 -25.88 -37.30 25.63
C GLU A 125 -26.06 -36.75 27.06
N ASN A 126 -26.79 -35.65 27.25
CA ASN A 126 -27.03 -35.04 28.56
C ASN A 126 -28.43 -35.35 29.14
N ILE A 127 -29.10 -36.39 28.63
CA ILE A 127 -30.37 -36.92 29.13
C ILE A 127 -30.14 -38.35 29.61
#